data_AF-K9W0Q6-F1
#
_entry.id   AF-K9W0Q6-F1
#
_cell.length_a   1.000
_cell.length_b   1.000
_cell.length_c   1.000
_cell.angle_alpha   90.00
_cell.angle_beta   90.00
_cell.angle_gamma   90.00
#
_symmetry.space_group_name_H-M   'P 1'
#
loop_
_entity.id
_entity.type
_entity.pdbx_description
1 polymer ?
#
loop_
_entity_poly.entity_id
_entity_poly.type
_entity_poly.pdbx_seq_one_letter_code
_entity_poly.pdbx_strand_id
1 'polypeptide(L)'
;MMAYYNSPRNFNRNCASAVIVATLASVGLLSGIVPGLSGNSAKLVLSNSAYAQDVSKSELANYAKAVLAMEPLRLSAYDEIKKIVGSVPGIVCNQQQSLRGLPKNAQGIAANYCNQSKKIVESNDLTISRFNSLTVQIQSDSDLQKKVQNELIRLQRKSR
;
A
#
# COMPACT_ATOMS: atom_id res chain seq x y z
N MET A 1 -51.58 -12.68 -61.69
CA MET A 1 -52.52 -11.73 -61.07
C MET A 1 -52.09 -11.57 -59.62
N MET A 2 -51.75 -10.35 -59.21
CA MET A 2 -51.47 -9.93 -57.83
C MET A 2 -52.69 -10.26 -56.95
N ALA A 3 -52.63 -10.51 -55.65
CA ALA A 3 -51.79 -9.91 -54.62
C ALA A 3 -51.75 -10.81 -53.37
N TYR A 4 -50.75 -10.64 -52.50
CA TYR A 4 -50.94 -10.87 -51.07
C TYR A 4 -50.53 -9.63 -50.28
N TYR A 5 -51.41 -9.32 -49.35
CA TYR A 5 -51.48 -8.17 -48.46
C TYR A 5 -50.33 -8.15 -47.44
N ASN A 6 -49.83 -6.95 -47.12
CA ASN A 6 -48.91 -6.67 -46.02
C ASN A 6 -49.56 -6.88 -44.65
N SER A 7 -48.81 -7.38 -43.65
CA SER A 7 -48.64 -6.77 -42.30
C SER A 7 -47.78 -7.65 -41.37
N PRO A 8 -47.26 -7.15 -40.22
CA PRO A 8 -45.82 -7.03 -40.05
C PRO A 8 -45.27 -7.68 -38.77
N ARG A 9 -43.92 -7.69 -38.71
CA ARG A 9 -43.04 -7.62 -37.53
C ARG A 9 -43.44 -8.43 -36.29
N ASN A 10 -42.59 -9.37 -35.90
CA ASN A 10 -41.65 -9.15 -34.79
C ASN A 10 -40.78 -10.37 -34.48
N PHE A 11 -39.70 -10.04 -33.77
CA PHE A 11 -39.03 -10.83 -32.74
C PHE A 11 -37.73 -11.55 -33.12
N ASN A 12 -36.68 -11.01 -32.52
CA ASN A 12 -35.32 -11.51 -32.36
C ASN A 12 -35.21 -13.02 -32.21
N ARG A 13 -34.18 -13.56 -32.85
CA ARG A 13 -33.07 -14.33 -32.26
C ARG A 13 -32.27 -14.88 -33.42
N ASN A 14 -30.94 -14.79 -33.40
CA ASN A 14 -30.08 -15.78 -34.02
C ASN A 14 -28.64 -15.63 -33.51
N CYS A 15 -28.20 -16.64 -32.77
CA CYS A 15 -26.81 -17.04 -32.71
C CYS A 15 -26.41 -17.51 -34.11
N ALA A 16 -25.40 -16.88 -34.72
CA ALA A 16 -24.68 -17.46 -35.83
C ALA A 16 -23.23 -17.00 -35.74
N SER A 17 -22.35 -17.99 -35.54
CA SER A 17 -20.91 -17.85 -35.57
C SER A 17 -20.46 -17.66 -37.01
N ALA A 18 -19.73 -16.59 -37.32
CA ALA A 18 -18.87 -16.51 -38.50
C ALA A 18 -17.78 -15.45 -38.26
N VAL A 19 -16.57 -15.97 -38.07
CA VAL A 19 -15.31 -15.24 -37.94
C VAL A 19 -15.07 -14.43 -39.21
N ILE A 20 -14.94 -13.11 -39.10
CA ILE A 20 -14.15 -12.33 -40.06
C ILE A 20 -13.17 -11.50 -39.24
N VAL A 21 -11.94 -12.02 -39.21
CA VAL A 21 -10.76 -11.34 -38.69
C VAL A 21 -10.52 -10.11 -39.56
N ALA A 22 -10.82 -8.93 -39.03
CA ALA A 22 -10.35 -7.67 -39.60
C ALA A 22 -9.00 -7.33 -38.97
N THR A 23 -7.91 -7.80 -39.58
CA THR A 23 -6.56 -7.35 -39.28
C THR A 23 -6.38 -5.94 -39.82
N LEU A 24 -6.29 -4.93 -38.94
CA LEU A 24 -5.72 -3.64 -39.28
C LEU A 24 -4.24 -3.65 -38.90
N ALA A 25 -3.39 -3.88 -39.90
CA ALA A 25 -1.95 -3.72 -39.79
C ALA A 25 -1.52 -2.50 -40.61
N SER A 26 -1.06 -1.44 -39.93
CA SER A 26 0.08 -0.59 -40.31
C SER A 26 0.18 0.61 -39.33
N VAL A 27 1.10 0.56 -38.36
CA VAL A 27 2.37 1.33 -38.29
C VAL A 27 2.09 2.82 -37.98
N GLY A 28 2.37 3.42 -36.82
CA GLY A 28 3.46 3.24 -35.87
C GLY A 28 4.49 4.35 -36.11
N LEU A 29 4.53 5.40 -35.27
CA LEU A 29 5.70 6.23 -34.95
C LEU A 29 5.33 7.26 -33.87
N LEU A 30 6.23 7.45 -32.90
CA LEU A 30 6.20 8.39 -31.75
C LEU A 30 5.49 7.93 -30.45
N SER A 31 5.93 6.80 -29.89
CA SER A 31 6.04 6.63 -28.41
C SER A 31 6.73 5.35 -27.95
N GLY A 32 7.63 4.76 -28.75
CA GLY A 32 8.63 3.81 -28.22
C GLY A 32 8.09 2.55 -27.51
N ILE A 33 6.91 2.05 -27.88
CA ILE A 33 6.40 0.77 -27.37
C ILE A 33 6.71 -0.32 -28.39
N VAL A 34 7.74 -1.12 -28.15
CA VAL A 34 8.00 -2.35 -28.91
C VAL A 34 7.15 -3.45 -28.27
N PRO A 35 6.12 -4.01 -28.93
CA PRO A 35 5.44 -5.19 -28.40
C PRO A 35 6.35 -6.39 -28.63
N GLY A 36 7.15 -6.73 -27.62
CA GLY A 36 7.84 -8.02 -27.58
C GLY A 36 6.81 -9.12 -27.36
N LEU A 37 6.52 -9.90 -28.40
CA LEU A 37 5.82 -11.18 -28.29
C LEU A 37 6.74 -12.19 -27.59
N SER A 38 6.86 -12.05 -26.28
CA SER A 38 7.46 -13.08 -25.41
C SER A 38 6.32 -13.93 -24.88
N GLY A 39 6.32 -15.21 -25.26
CA GLY A 39 5.33 -16.22 -24.90
C GLY A 39 5.38 -16.62 -23.42
N ASN A 40 5.08 -15.67 -22.53
CA ASN A 40 4.72 -15.94 -21.16
C ASN A 40 3.33 -15.37 -20.93
N SER A 41 2.34 -16.25 -20.85
CA SER A 41 1.00 -15.91 -20.38
C SER A 41 1.15 -15.04 -19.14
N ALA A 42 0.70 -13.79 -19.22
CA ALA A 42 0.58 -12.96 -18.03
C ALA A 42 -0.36 -13.71 -17.08
N LYS A 43 0.20 -14.41 -16.09
CA LYS A 43 -0.55 -14.76 -14.90
C LYS A 43 -1.00 -13.42 -14.34
N LEU A 44 -2.26 -13.07 -14.60
CA LEU A 44 -2.97 -12.11 -13.78
C LEU A 44 -2.99 -12.72 -12.38
N VAL A 45 -1.95 -12.46 -11.60
CA VAL A 45 -1.96 -12.67 -10.17
C VAL A 45 -2.86 -11.56 -9.66
N LEU A 46 -4.17 -11.83 -9.65
CA LEU A 46 -5.08 -11.13 -8.76
C LEU A 46 -4.62 -11.49 -7.36
N SER A 47 -3.65 -10.75 -6.85
CA SER A 47 -3.37 -10.69 -5.43
C SER A 47 -4.58 -10.02 -4.80
N ASN A 48 -5.64 -10.79 -4.55
CA ASN A 48 -6.65 -10.41 -3.58
C ASN A 48 -5.93 -10.34 -2.23
N SER A 49 -5.30 -9.19 -1.93
CA SER A 49 -4.95 -8.87 -0.57
C SER A 49 -6.27 -8.67 0.16
N ALA A 50 -6.81 -9.76 0.70
CA ALA A 50 -7.99 -9.76 1.57
C ALA A 50 -7.61 -9.16 2.95
N TYR A 51 -7.05 -7.95 2.94
CA TYR A 51 -6.82 -7.11 4.12
C TYR A 51 -7.72 -5.87 4.06
N ALA A 52 -8.94 -6.00 3.56
CA ALA A 52 -9.98 -5.01 3.82
C ALA A 52 -10.69 -5.38 5.13
N GLN A 53 -9.94 -5.44 6.23
CA GLN A 53 -10.59 -5.26 7.54
C GLN A 53 -10.84 -3.76 7.66
N ASP A 54 -12.10 -3.38 7.84
CA ASP A 54 -12.43 -1.96 8.00
C ASP A 54 -11.64 -1.38 9.19
N VAL A 55 -10.89 -0.30 8.93
CA VAL A 55 -10.08 0.37 9.96
C VAL A 55 -11.00 1.27 10.76
N SER A 56 -11.23 0.93 12.02
CA SER A 56 -12.11 1.74 12.87
C SER A 56 -11.52 3.13 13.15
N LYS A 57 -12.40 4.08 13.47
CA LYS A 57 -11.97 5.45 13.84
C LYS A 57 -11.04 5.46 15.05
N SER A 58 -11.27 4.59 16.04
CA SER A 58 -10.42 4.46 17.23
C SER A 58 -9.05 3.90 16.89
N GLU A 59 -8.97 2.85 16.07
CA GLU A 59 -7.69 2.29 15.61
C GLU A 59 -6.88 3.32 14.82
N LEU A 60 -7.52 4.09 13.94
CA LEU A 60 -6.85 5.14 13.19
C LEU A 60 -6.31 6.25 14.10
N ALA A 61 -7.12 6.68 15.09
CA ALA A 61 -6.71 7.68 16.07
C ALA A 61 -5.54 7.19 16.94
N ASN A 62 -5.61 5.95 17.41
CA ASN A 62 -4.57 5.33 18.22
C ASN A 62 -3.28 5.10 17.42
N TYR A 63 -3.40 4.71 16.16
CA TYR A 63 -2.27 4.62 15.23
C TYR A 63 -1.59 5.99 15.06
N ALA A 64 -2.36 7.05 14.78
CA ALA A 64 -1.84 8.39 14.61
C ALA A 64 -1.14 8.93 15.88
N LYS A 65 -1.73 8.68 17.06
CA LYS A 65 -1.09 9.03 18.35
C LYS A 65 0.23 8.29 18.55
N ALA A 66 0.27 6.98 18.26
CA ALA A 66 1.49 6.20 18.38
C ALA A 66 2.59 6.73 17.44
N VAL A 67 2.27 6.96 16.16
CA VAL A 67 3.20 7.54 15.18
C VAL A 67 3.73 8.90 15.64
N LEU A 68 2.83 9.79 16.09
CA LEU A 68 3.22 11.12 16.56
C LEU A 68 4.15 11.06 17.77
N ALA A 69 3.90 10.16 18.72
CA ALA A 69 4.73 9.98 19.91
C ALA A 69 6.08 9.32 19.62
N MET A 70 6.16 8.45 18.59
CA MET A 70 7.42 7.78 18.20
C MET A 70 8.36 8.71 17.43
N GLU A 71 7.86 9.71 16.71
CA GLU A 71 8.66 10.55 15.82
C GLU A 71 9.85 11.25 16.49
N PRO A 72 9.72 11.93 17.66
CA PRO A 72 10.88 12.54 18.31
C PRO A 72 11.95 11.51 18.72
N LEU A 73 11.53 10.31 19.16
CA LEU A 73 12.45 9.23 19.50
C LEU A 73 13.17 8.70 18.26
N ARG A 74 12.46 8.60 17.13
CA ARG A 74 13.02 8.16 15.84
C ARG A 74 14.09 9.13 15.37
N LEU A 75 13.83 10.44 15.45
CA LEU A 75 14.80 11.48 15.06
C LEU A 75 16.04 11.46 15.97
N SER A 76 15.86 11.40 17.28
CA SER A 76 16.97 11.30 18.24
C SER A 76 17.85 10.08 17.98
N ALA A 77 17.24 8.90 17.83
CA ALA A 77 17.97 7.66 17.56
C ALA A 77 18.67 7.70 16.20
N TYR A 78 18.02 8.24 15.16
CA TYR A 78 18.63 8.41 13.85
C TYR A 78 19.88 9.30 13.92
N ASP A 79 19.79 10.45 14.57
CA ASP A 79 20.91 11.39 14.67
C ASP A 79 22.07 10.83 15.48
N GLU A 80 21.80 10.12 16.58
CA GLU A 80 22.82 9.44 17.37
C GLU A 80 23.52 8.33 16.59
N ILE A 81 22.76 7.49 15.89
CA ILE A 81 23.33 6.41 15.07
C ILE A 81 24.11 7.02 13.90
N LYS A 82 23.61 8.09 13.27
CA LYS A 82 24.28 8.78 12.17
C LYS A 82 25.66 9.30 12.57
N LYS A 83 25.83 9.80 13.80
CA LYS A 83 27.15 10.22 14.32
C LYS A 83 28.15 9.07 14.44
N ILE A 84 27.67 7.83 14.54
CA ILE A 84 28.51 6.63 14.69
C ILE A 84 28.84 6.02 13.33
N VAL A 85 27.86 5.90 12.43
CA VAL A 85 28.00 5.14 11.17
C VAL A 85 28.02 6.00 9.90
N GLY A 86 27.76 7.31 10.01
CA GLY A 86 27.65 8.24 8.88
C GLY A 86 26.36 8.07 8.08
N SER A 87 26.12 6.89 7.51
CA SER A 87 24.88 6.54 6.80
C SER A 87 24.10 5.50 7.60
N VAL A 88 22.91 5.86 8.06
CA VAL A 88 22.07 4.99 8.89
C VAL A 88 21.39 3.94 7.99
N PRO A 89 21.64 2.63 8.20
CA PRO A 89 20.97 1.59 7.44
C PRO A 89 19.48 1.49 7.82
N GLY A 90 18.70 0.75 7.04
CA GLY A 90 17.32 0.41 7.42
C GLY A 90 17.29 -0.40 8.71
N ILE A 91 16.72 0.17 9.77
CA ILE A 91 16.53 -0.51 11.06
C ILE A 91 15.09 -1.01 11.12
N VAL A 92 14.93 -2.32 11.26
CA VAL A 92 13.63 -2.99 11.31
C VAL A 92 13.48 -3.65 12.68
N CYS A 93 12.66 -3.06 13.55
CA CYS A 93 12.62 -3.43 14.98
C CYS A 93 12.21 -4.87 15.27
N ASN A 94 11.53 -5.56 14.35
CA ASN A 94 11.19 -6.97 14.48
C ASN A 94 12.20 -7.92 13.79
N GLN A 95 13.30 -7.41 13.24
CA GLN A 95 14.35 -8.19 12.59
C GLN A 95 15.67 -8.05 13.34
N GLN A 96 16.03 -9.05 14.15
CA GLN A 96 17.26 -9.00 14.94
C GLN A 96 18.52 -8.81 14.09
N GLN A 97 18.52 -9.28 12.84
CA GLN A 97 19.65 -9.11 11.92
C GLN A 97 19.87 -7.65 11.52
N SER A 98 18.82 -6.82 11.40
CA SER A 98 19.00 -5.40 11.08
C SER A 98 19.70 -4.65 12.21
N LEU A 99 19.52 -5.10 13.46
CA LEU A 99 20.26 -4.57 14.62
C LEU A 99 21.70 -5.06 14.61
N ARG A 100 21.94 -6.35 14.38
CA ARG A 100 23.30 -6.94 14.39
C ARG A 100 24.23 -6.35 13.34
N GLY A 101 23.70 -5.79 12.26
CA GLY A 101 24.48 -5.07 11.24
C GLY A 101 25.06 -3.73 11.70
N LEU A 102 24.65 -3.21 12.86
CA LEU A 102 25.18 -1.97 13.43
C LEU A 102 26.42 -2.23 14.31
N PRO A 103 27.35 -1.27 14.46
CA PRO A 103 28.36 -1.30 15.51
C PRO A 103 27.73 -1.38 16.92
N LYS A 104 28.46 -1.95 17.89
CA LYS A 104 27.92 -2.28 19.21
C LYS A 104 27.30 -1.10 19.97
N ASN A 105 27.89 0.07 19.90
CA ASN A 105 27.34 1.30 20.48
C ASN A 105 26.03 1.72 19.78
N ALA A 106 25.94 1.62 18.46
CA ALA A 106 24.73 1.90 17.70
C ALA A 106 23.63 0.84 17.91
N GLN A 107 23.99 -0.43 18.19
CA GLN A 107 23.02 -1.49 18.54
C GLN A 107 22.20 -1.12 19.77
N GLY A 108 22.84 -0.56 20.80
CA GLY A 108 22.16 -0.14 22.03
C GLY A 108 21.11 0.95 21.79
N ILE A 109 21.46 1.96 20.99
CA ILE A 109 20.56 3.06 20.62
C ILE A 109 19.36 2.53 19.84
N ALA A 110 19.61 1.70 18.81
CA ALA A 110 18.55 1.12 18.01
C ALA A 110 17.62 0.20 18.82
N ALA A 111 18.18 -0.64 19.69
CA ALA A 111 17.39 -1.51 20.57
C ALA A 111 16.53 -0.70 21.55
N ASN A 112 17.07 0.38 22.12
CA ASN A 112 16.32 1.28 22.98
C ASN A 112 15.15 1.94 22.25
N TYR A 113 15.38 2.47 21.04
CA TYR A 113 14.31 3.01 20.19
C TYR A 113 13.21 1.97 19.90
N CYS A 114 13.59 0.75 19.53
CA CYS A 114 12.63 -0.31 19.23
C CYS A 114 11.80 -0.71 20.47
N ASN A 115 12.42 -0.78 21.65
CA ASN A 115 11.73 -1.08 22.90
C ASN A 115 10.75 0.03 23.30
N GLN A 116 11.14 1.30 23.16
CA GLN A 116 10.25 2.42 23.44
C GLN A 116 9.10 2.51 22.45
N SER A 117 9.37 2.29 21.15
CA SER A 117 8.34 2.24 20.11
C SER A 117 7.30 1.16 20.41
N LYS A 118 7.74 -0.03 20.83
CA LYS A 118 6.84 -1.10 21.27
C LYS A 118 5.91 -0.65 22.40
N LYS A 119 6.47 -0.02 23.45
CA LYS A 119 5.69 0.48 24.58
C LYS A 119 4.68 1.55 24.16
N ILE A 120 5.06 2.45 23.26
CA ILE A 120 4.17 3.50 22.74
C ILE A 120 2.98 2.90 21.97
N VAL A 121 3.24 1.89 21.15
CA VAL A 121 2.16 1.17 20.45
C VAL A 121 1.21 0.53 21.45
N GLU A 122 1.74 -0.20 22.43
CA GLU A 122 0.95 -0.88 23.46
C GLU A 122 0.17 0.11 24.35
N SER A 123 0.73 1.27 24.67
CA SER A 123 0.06 2.31 25.47
C SER A 123 -1.04 3.06 24.71
N ASN A 124 -1.14 2.86 23.40
CA ASN A 124 -2.21 3.41 22.57
C ASN A 124 -3.21 2.31 22.16
N ASP A 125 -3.40 1.29 23.01
CA ASP A 125 -4.38 0.22 22.82
C ASP A 125 -4.22 -0.54 21.48
N LEU A 126 -2.99 -0.64 20.98
CA LEU A 126 -2.67 -1.42 19.79
C LEU A 126 -1.69 -2.54 20.16
N THR A 127 -1.91 -3.72 19.60
CA THR A 127 -0.86 -4.75 19.58
C THR A 127 0.16 -4.41 18.50
N ILE A 128 1.40 -4.88 18.65
CA ILE A 128 2.44 -4.70 17.62
C ILE A 128 2.01 -5.29 16.27
N SER A 129 1.35 -6.46 16.29
CA SER A 129 0.82 -7.08 15.08
C SER A 129 -0.22 -6.19 14.40
N ARG A 130 -1.15 -5.62 15.19
CA ARG A 130 -2.18 -4.74 14.63
C ARG A 130 -1.60 -3.44 14.11
N PHE A 131 -0.68 -2.81 14.84
CA PHE A 131 0.02 -1.61 14.37
C PHE A 131 0.72 -1.85 13.03
N ASN A 132 1.49 -2.94 12.91
CA ASN A 132 2.17 -3.29 11.66
C ASN A 132 1.17 -3.56 10.51
N SER A 133 0.04 -4.22 10.81
CA SER A 133 -1.03 -4.45 9.83
C SER A 133 -1.67 -3.14 9.36
N LEU A 134 -1.93 -2.21 10.29
CA LEU A 134 -2.42 -0.86 9.96
C LEU A 134 -1.41 -0.11 9.10
N THR A 135 -0.11 -0.17 9.41
CA THR A 135 0.93 0.44 8.58
C THR A 135 0.87 -0.04 7.13
N VAL A 136 0.75 -1.35 6.90
CA VAL A 136 0.64 -1.91 5.54
C VAL A 136 -0.66 -1.45 4.86
N GLN A 137 -1.80 -1.54 5.54
CA GLN A 137 -3.09 -1.11 5.00
C GLN A 137 -3.09 0.37 4.60
N ILE A 138 -2.59 1.24 5.49
CA ILE A 138 -2.46 2.68 5.24
C ILE A 138 -1.49 2.95 4.09
N GLN A 139 -0.36 2.23 3.97
CA GLN A 139 0.54 2.41 2.83
C GLN A 139 -0.10 2.06 1.49
N SER A 140 -1.03 1.10 1.46
CA SER A 140 -1.73 0.65 0.25
C SER A 140 -3.02 1.43 -0.08
N ASP A 141 -3.55 2.26 0.83
CA ASP A 141 -4.84 2.92 0.68
C ASP A 141 -4.71 4.44 0.85
N SER A 142 -4.88 5.18 -0.26
CA SER A 142 -4.74 6.64 -0.28
C SER A 142 -5.78 7.38 0.58
N ASP A 143 -6.97 6.81 0.78
CA ASP A 143 -8.00 7.43 1.61
C ASP A 143 -7.71 7.24 3.09
N LEU A 144 -7.16 6.08 3.48
CA LEU A 144 -6.61 5.88 4.83
C LEU A 144 -5.41 6.81 5.09
N GLN A 145 -4.52 7.02 4.13
CA GLN A 145 -3.40 7.99 4.27
C GLN A 145 -3.91 9.39 4.59
N LYS A 146 -4.89 9.89 3.83
CA LYS A 146 -5.50 11.21 4.07
C LYS A 146 -6.14 11.29 5.46
N LYS A 147 -6.86 10.24 5.88
CA LYS A 147 -7.48 10.20 7.22
C LYS A 147 -6.42 10.27 8.33
N VAL A 148 -5.33 9.51 8.21
CA VAL A 148 -4.22 9.55 9.18
C VAL A 148 -3.55 10.93 9.20
N GLN A 149 -3.30 11.53 8.04
CA GLN A 149 -2.72 12.87 7.94
C GLN A 149 -3.59 13.93 8.63
N ASN A 150 -4.90 13.91 8.37
CA ASN A 150 -5.85 14.81 9.02
C ASN A 150 -5.87 14.62 10.54
N GLU A 151 -5.81 13.38 11.00
CA GLU A 151 -5.77 13.06 12.43
C GLU A 151 -4.47 13.54 13.09
N LEU A 152 -3.31 13.39 12.43
CA LEU A 152 -2.04 13.94 12.90
C LEU A 152 -2.09 15.46 13.05
N ILE A 153 -2.62 16.18 12.06
CA ILE A 153 -2.83 17.63 12.12
C ILE A 153 -3.74 18.00 13.30
N ARG A 154 -4.84 17.25 13.48
CA ARG A 154 -5.78 17.46 14.59
C ARG A 154 -5.11 17.27 15.95
N LEU A 155 -4.24 16.27 16.10
CA LEU A 155 -3.50 16.02 17.35
C LEU A 155 -2.50 17.14 17.64
N GLN A 156 -1.71 17.55 16.66
CA GLN A 156 -0.72 18.63 16.81
C GLN A 156 -1.34 19.99 17.13
N ARG A 157 -2.57 20.24 16.68
CA ARG A 157 -3.31 21.47 17.03
C ARG A 157 -3.83 21.47 18.47
N LYS A 158 -4.08 20.29 19.06
CA LYS A 158 -4.53 20.17 20.46
C LYS A 158 -3.38 20.22 21.47
N SER A 159 -2.15 19.95 21.03
CA SER A 159 -0.96 19.96 21.89
C SER A 159 -0.25 21.31 21.93
N ARG A 160 -0.75 22.32 21.21
CA ARG A 160 -0.31 23.72 21.31
C ARG A 160 -1.25 24.46 22.25
#